data_AF-A0A165E8I7-F1
#
_entry.id   AF-A0A165E8I7-F1
#
_cell.length_a   1.000
_cell.length_b   1.000
_cell.length_c   1.000
_cell.angle_alpha   90.00
_cell.angle_beta   90.00
_cell.angle_gamma   90.00
#
_symmetry.space_group_name_H-M   'P 1'
#
loop_
_entity.id
_entity.type
_entity.pdbx_description
1 polymer ?
#
loop_
_entity_poly.entity_id
_entity_poly.type
_entity_poly.pdbx_seq_one_letter_code
_entity_poly.pdbx_strand_id
1 'polypeptide(L)'
;ALLRDDNRCMITRQFDSTVFEQSSVELQAELSAANQPLCVTECCHIFPESTNRGIDDKHKGEYAASVWTIIERFGYPKLRTELEGEQIHLLKNILTLNQYAHGMFDTLRLWFEETDIRHCYKIGASNPTMVFGGYRFPREVQFKTTDERFDLPDPRLLKLHAACCKVAWMSGAAGYMDELDRKRDDYDPYEPVAADTLSALLSELPTAPVDMALSQLIAV
;
A
#
# COMPACT_ATOMS: atom_id res chain seq x y z
N ALA A 1 0.05 15.05 4.35
CA ALA A 1 1.20 14.17 4.09
C ALA A 1 2.28 14.90 3.30
N LEU A 2 1.96 15.48 2.14
CA LEU A 2 2.96 16.13 1.28
C LEU A 2 3.86 17.17 1.99
N LEU A 3 3.30 17.99 2.88
CA LEU A 3 4.08 18.93 3.72
C LEU A 3 5.05 18.23 4.69
N ARG A 4 4.65 17.09 5.28
CA ARG A 4 5.52 16.29 6.18
C ARG A 4 6.79 15.86 5.45
N ASP A 5 6.65 15.51 4.17
CA ASP A 5 7.69 14.86 3.36
C ASP A 5 8.51 15.84 2.51
N ASP A 6 8.35 17.14 2.78
CA ASP A 6 8.97 18.24 2.03
C ASP A 6 8.60 18.23 0.54
N ASN A 7 7.30 18.03 0.26
CA ASN A 7 6.72 17.99 -1.08
C ASN A 7 7.36 16.97 -2.01
N ARG A 8 7.77 15.82 -1.46
CA ARG A 8 8.52 14.79 -2.19
C ARG A 8 7.97 13.41 -1.92
N CYS A 9 8.16 12.52 -2.89
CA CYS A 9 8.01 11.09 -2.69
C CYS A 9 8.96 10.62 -1.56
N MET A 10 8.42 9.85 -0.61
CA MET A 10 9.18 9.33 0.53
C MET A 10 10.31 8.38 0.10
N ILE A 11 10.11 7.62 -0.99
CA ILE A 11 11.08 6.64 -1.49
C ILE A 11 12.14 7.30 -2.38
N THR A 12 11.70 7.96 -3.45
CA THR A 12 12.59 8.41 -4.52
C THR A 12 13.13 9.81 -4.30
N ARG A 13 12.56 10.56 -3.34
CA ARG A 13 12.85 11.98 -3.06
C ARG A 13 12.63 12.91 -4.24
N GLN A 14 11.96 12.42 -5.28
CA GLN A 14 11.46 13.22 -6.40
C GLN A 14 10.46 14.24 -5.87
N PHE A 15 10.52 15.46 -6.40
CA PHE A 15 9.68 16.58 -5.97
C PHE A 15 8.35 16.53 -6.69
N ASP A 16 7.28 16.92 -6.00
CA ASP A 16 5.94 16.90 -6.56
C ASP A 16 5.80 17.91 -7.70
N SER A 17 5.36 17.43 -8.87
CA SER A 17 5.23 18.26 -10.08
C SER A 17 4.16 19.34 -9.94
N THR A 18 3.06 19.05 -9.26
CA THR A 18 1.98 20.03 -9.07
C THR A 18 2.43 21.14 -8.12
N VAL A 19 3.16 20.80 -7.05
CA VAL A 19 3.79 21.81 -6.18
C VAL A 19 4.83 22.62 -6.93
N PHE A 20 5.63 21.98 -7.80
CA PHE A 20 6.62 22.68 -8.62
C PHE A 20 5.97 23.74 -9.52
N GLU A 21 4.91 23.37 -10.25
CA GLU A 21 4.18 24.27 -11.16
C GLU A 21 3.57 25.47 -10.43
N GLN A 22 3.17 25.29 -9.17
CA GLN A 22 2.56 26.33 -8.34
C GLN A 22 3.59 27.14 -7.51
N SER A 23 4.86 26.74 -7.55
CA SER A 23 5.91 27.37 -6.75
C SER A 23 6.45 28.67 -7.37
N SER A 24 7.16 29.47 -6.56
CA SER A 24 7.77 30.71 -7.04
C SER A 24 8.89 30.43 -8.07
N VAL A 25 9.20 31.43 -8.90
CA VAL A 25 10.24 31.32 -9.93
C VAL A 25 11.60 31.02 -9.30
N GLU A 26 11.86 31.56 -8.10
CA GLU A 26 13.09 31.33 -7.34
C GLU A 26 13.22 29.85 -6.95
N LEU A 27 12.16 29.25 -6.38
CA LEU A 27 12.19 27.84 -6.01
C LEU A 27 12.31 26.94 -7.24
N GLN A 28 11.61 27.26 -8.33
CA GLN A 28 11.75 26.52 -9.58
C GLN A 28 13.18 26.55 -10.13
N ALA A 29 13.83 27.72 -10.08
CA ALA A 29 15.21 27.88 -10.50
C ALA A 29 16.19 27.10 -9.60
N GLU A 30 15.99 27.13 -8.28
CA GLU A 30 16.79 26.36 -7.32
C GLU A 30 16.68 24.84 -7.55
N LEU A 31 15.46 24.33 -7.68
CA LEU A 31 15.21 22.90 -7.94
C LEU A 31 15.77 22.47 -9.29
N SER A 32 15.64 23.31 -10.32
CA SER A 32 16.20 23.04 -11.65
C SER A 32 17.73 23.04 -11.63
N ALA A 33 18.36 23.99 -10.94
CA ALA A 33 19.81 24.05 -10.78
C ALA A 33 20.36 22.83 -10.02
N ALA A 34 19.60 22.30 -9.07
CA ALA A 34 19.91 21.06 -8.36
C ALA A 34 19.65 19.78 -9.17
N ASN A 35 19.18 19.88 -10.43
CA ASN A 35 18.70 18.75 -11.24
C ASN A 35 17.68 17.88 -10.48
N GLN A 36 16.82 18.51 -9.70
CA GLN A 36 15.83 17.80 -8.89
C GLN A 36 14.81 17.11 -9.81
N PRO A 37 14.69 15.78 -9.78
CA PRO A 37 13.69 15.11 -10.60
C PRO A 37 12.29 15.34 -10.02
N LEU A 38 11.31 15.45 -10.92
CA LEU A 38 9.91 15.64 -10.60
C LEU A 38 9.12 14.33 -10.73
N CYS A 39 8.01 14.22 -10.01
CA CYS A 39 7.02 13.15 -10.19
C CYS A 39 5.63 13.62 -9.75
N VAL A 40 4.59 12.92 -10.20
CA VAL A 40 3.27 13.00 -9.57
C VAL A 40 3.32 12.20 -8.28
N THR A 41 3.00 12.84 -7.15
CA THR A 41 2.87 12.14 -5.87
C THR A 41 1.42 11.86 -5.52
N GLU A 42 1.21 10.77 -4.80
CA GLU A 42 -0.10 10.28 -4.38
C GLU A 42 -0.10 9.99 -2.87
N CYS A 43 -1.27 10.16 -2.28
CA CYS A 43 -1.56 9.81 -0.90
C CYS A 43 -1.89 8.32 -0.84
N CYS A 44 -1.00 7.52 -0.26
CA CYS A 44 -1.15 6.07 -0.15
C CYS A 44 -1.43 5.69 1.30
N HIS A 45 -2.54 5.00 1.54
CA HIS A 45 -2.83 4.42 2.85
C HIS A 45 -2.05 3.13 3.04
N ILE A 46 -1.40 2.96 4.20
CA ILE A 46 -0.72 1.70 4.53
C ILE A 46 -1.75 0.60 4.79
N PHE A 47 -2.76 0.94 5.58
CA PHE A 47 -3.90 0.09 5.86
C PHE A 47 -5.12 0.65 5.12
N PRO A 48 -5.72 -0.11 4.18
CA PRO A 48 -6.66 0.42 3.22
C PRO A 48 -8.02 0.72 3.85
N GLU A 49 -8.65 1.79 3.37
CA GLU A 49 -9.94 2.28 3.87
C GLU A 49 -11.10 1.30 3.74
N SER A 50 -11.03 0.40 2.75
CA SER A 50 -12.02 -0.65 2.49
C SER A 50 -12.22 -1.62 3.67
N THR A 51 -11.27 -1.65 4.62
CA THR A 51 -11.39 -2.43 5.87
C THR A 51 -12.28 -1.77 6.92
N ASN A 52 -12.60 -0.48 6.76
CA ASN A 52 -13.33 0.35 7.72
C ASN A 52 -14.55 1.08 7.15
N ARG A 53 -14.70 1.21 5.82
CA ARG A 53 -15.86 1.90 5.19
C ARG A 53 -16.66 0.98 4.26
N GLY A 54 -17.96 1.28 4.12
CA GLY A 54 -18.87 0.56 3.21
C GLY A 54 -19.41 -0.77 3.75
N ILE A 55 -19.49 -0.89 5.08
CA ILE A 55 -19.86 -2.11 5.81
C ILE A 55 -21.38 -2.32 5.92
N ASP A 56 -22.18 -1.46 5.28
CA ASP A 56 -23.63 -1.63 5.22
C ASP A 56 -24.01 -2.91 4.45
N ASP A 57 -23.10 -3.38 3.59
CA ASP A 57 -23.14 -4.71 3.00
C ASP A 57 -22.62 -5.75 4.02
N LYS A 58 -23.51 -6.69 4.38
CA LYS A 58 -23.22 -7.77 5.34
C LYS A 58 -21.97 -8.57 4.98
N HIS A 59 -21.73 -8.84 3.70
CA HIS A 59 -20.54 -9.60 3.26
C HIS A 59 -19.26 -8.79 3.42
N LYS A 60 -19.31 -7.47 3.18
CA LYS A 60 -18.19 -6.57 3.46
C LYS A 60 -17.91 -6.47 4.96
N GLY A 61 -18.95 -6.54 5.79
CA GLY A 61 -18.82 -6.62 7.25
C GLY A 61 -18.18 -7.88 7.78
N GLU A 62 -18.58 -9.03 7.26
CA GLU A 62 -17.98 -10.32 7.65
C GLU A 62 -16.51 -10.39 7.20
N TYR A 63 -16.18 -9.88 6.00
CA TYR A 63 -14.81 -9.78 5.51
C TYR A 63 -13.96 -8.85 6.40
N ALA A 64 -14.44 -7.63 6.67
CA ALA A 64 -13.74 -6.68 7.53
C ALA A 64 -13.51 -7.23 8.95
N ALA A 65 -14.52 -7.88 9.54
CA ALA A 65 -14.40 -8.53 10.84
C ALA A 65 -13.35 -9.67 10.85
N SER A 66 -13.27 -10.43 9.75
CA SER A 66 -12.28 -11.49 9.58
C SER A 66 -10.86 -10.93 9.48
N VAL A 67 -10.67 -9.84 8.71
CA VAL A 67 -9.38 -9.13 8.62
C VAL A 67 -8.94 -8.62 9.99
N TRP A 68 -9.83 -7.98 10.75
CA TRP A 68 -9.51 -7.49 12.09
C TRP A 68 -9.16 -8.63 13.07
N THR A 69 -9.89 -9.75 13.02
CA THR A 69 -9.59 -10.93 13.83
C THR A 69 -8.20 -11.48 13.53
N ILE A 70 -7.79 -11.50 12.26
CA ILE A 70 -6.44 -11.92 11.85
C ILE A 70 -5.41 -10.97 12.46
N ILE A 71 -5.59 -9.66 12.32
CA ILE A 71 -4.66 -8.63 12.85
C ILE A 71 -4.51 -8.71 14.37
N GLU A 72 -5.60 -8.94 15.10
CA GLU A 72 -5.58 -9.18 16.54
C GLU A 72 -4.71 -10.40 16.88
N ARG A 73 -4.86 -11.51 16.14
CA ARG A 73 -4.04 -12.73 16.31
C ARG A 73 -2.57 -12.52 15.94
N PHE A 74 -2.27 -11.59 15.03
CA PHE A 74 -0.91 -11.16 14.72
C PHE A 74 -0.29 -10.24 15.79
N GLY A 75 -1.01 -9.97 16.89
CA GLY A 75 -0.48 -9.25 18.05
C GLY A 75 -0.77 -7.75 18.06
N TYR A 76 -1.74 -7.28 17.26
CA TYR A 76 -2.10 -5.85 17.16
C TYR A 76 -3.54 -5.55 17.61
N PRO A 77 -3.95 -5.91 18.85
CA PRO A 77 -5.35 -5.85 19.25
C PRO A 77 -5.95 -4.45 19.35
N LYS A 78 -5.11 -3.42 19.46
CA LYS A 78 -5.56 -2.01 19.53
C LYS A 78 -5.64 -1.33 18.17
N LEU A 79 -5.09 -1.95 17.12
CA LEU A 79 -4.93 -1.29 15.83
C LEU A 79 -6.27 -0.96 15.19
N ARG A 80 -7.27 -1.81 15.41
CA ARG A 80 -8.65 -1.56 15.01
C ARG A 80 -9.15 -0.21 15.53
N THR A 81 -9.13 -0.03 16.85
CA THR A 81 -9.58 1.22 17.48
C THR A 81 -8.71 2.42 17.13
N GLU A 82 -7.43 2.21 16.77
CA GLU A 82 -6.50 3.26 16.35
C GLU A 82 -6.72 3.70 14.89
N LEU A 83 -7.42 2.92 14.08
CA LEU A 83 -7.71 3.22 12.66
C LEU A 83 -9.20 3.43 12.37
N GLU A 84 -10.08 3.27 13.37
CA GLU A 84 -11.53 3.40 13.19
C GLU A 84 -11.95 4.83 12.79
N GLY A 85 -12.95 4.90 11.90
CA GLY A 85 -13.54 6.15 11.43
C GLY A 85 -12.52 7.06 10.77
N GLU A 86 -12.48 8.33 11.18
CA GLU A 86 -11.57 9.34 10.62
C GLU A 86 -10.09 9.09 10.96
N GLN A 87 -9.80 8.21 11.94
CA GLN A 87 -8.41 7.92 12.32
C GLN A 87 -7.62 7.21 11.21
N ILE A 88 -8.31 6.58 10.25
CA ILE A 88 -7.67 5.96 9.09
C ILE A 88 -6.91 6.96 8.21
N HIS A 89 -7.28 8.25 8.27
CA HIS A 89 -6.67 9.33 7.51
C HIS A 89 -5.51 10.02 8.26
N LEU A 90 -5.17 9.57 9.48
CA LEU A 90 -4.03 10.11 10.22
C LEU A 90 -2.71 9.85 9.49
N LEU A 91 -1.77 10.78 9.59
CA LEU A 91 -0.47 10.70 8.91
C LEU A 91 0.31 9.41 9.21
N LYS A 92 0.08 8.81 10.38
CA LYS A 92 0.62 7.50 10.78
C LYS A 92 0.24 6.37 9.82
N ASN A 93 -0.90 6.48 9.13
CA ASN A 93 -1.36 5.53 8.13
C ASN A 93 -1.10 5.99 6.68
N ILE A 94 -0.40 7.11 6.46
CA ILE A 94 -0.25 7.71 5.13
C ILE A 94 1.21 7.76 4.69
N LEU A 95 1.47 7.26 3.49
CA LEU A 95 2.69 7.45 2.72
C LEU A 95 2.46 8.46 1.60
N THR A 96 3.49 9.23 1.26
CA THR A 96 3.52 10.01 0.01
C THR A 96 4.42 9.30 -0.98
N LEU A 97 3.82 8.66 -1.98
CA LEU A 97 4.52 7.82 -2.96
C LEU A 97 4.37 8.42 -4.35
N ASN A 98 5.29 8.11 -5.27
CA ASN A 98 5.00 8.34 -6.69
C ASN A 98 4.05 7.25 -7.22
N GLN A 99 3.41 7.50 -8.36
CA GLN A 99 2.44 6.57 -8.97
C GLN A 99 2.93 5.12 -9.11
N TYR A 100 4.21 4.91 -9.43
CA TYR A 100 4.77 3.57 -9.59
C TYR A 100 4.94 2.85 -8.25
N ALA A 101 5.46 3.56 -7.25
CA ALA A 101 5.60 3.02 -5.91
C ALA A 101 4.23 2.73 -5.30
N HIS A 102 3.24 3.61 -5.49
CA HIS A 102 1.89 3.43 -5.00
C HIS A 102 1.22 2.19 -5.61
N GLY A 103 1.21 2.06 -6.95
CA GLY A 103 0.62 0.88 -7.59
C GLY A 103 1.29 -0.44 -7.17
N MET A 104 2.62 -0.45 -7.00
CA MET A 104 3.31 -1.64 -6.47
C MET A 104 3.02 -1.89 -5.00
N PHE A 105 2.76 -0.85 -4.20
CA PHE A 105 2.42 -0.99 -2.80
C PHE A 105 1.03 -1.61 -2.65
N ASP A 106 0.03 -1.09 -3.36
CA ASP A 106 -1.35 -1.57 -3.34
C ASP A 106 -1.48 -3.01 -3.81
N THR A 107 -0.72 -3.39 -4.85
CA THR A 107 -0.69 -4.76 -5.39
C THR A 107 0.18 -5.73 -4.58
N LEU A 108 0.65 -5.33 -3.40
CA LEU A 108 1.48 -6.12 -2.50
C LEU A 108 2.83 -6.56 -3.10
N ARG A 109 3.40 -5.74 -3.99
CA ARG A 109 4.66 -5.98 -4.71
C ARG A 109 5.83 -5.16 -4.19
N LEU A 110 5.59 -4.23 -3.27
CA LEU A 110 6.57 -3.37 -2.61
C LEU A 110 6.27 -3.29 -1.11
N TRP A 111 7.28 -3.41 -0.26
CA TRP A 111 7.14 -3.30 1.19
C TRP A 111 8.38 -2.72 1.87
N PHE A 112 8.26 -2.43 3.16
CA PHE A 112 9.31 -1.83 3.98
C PHE A 112 9.64 -2.75 5.15
N GLU A 113 10.91 -3.12 5.29
CA GLU A 113 11.41 -3.94 6.39
C GLU A 113 12.20 -3.07 7.35
N GLU A 114 11.89 -3.14 8.64
CA GLU A 114 12.62 -2.42 9.68
C GLU A 114 14.11 -2.77 9.66
N THR A 115 14.93 -1.77 9.93
CA THR A 115 16.36 -1.93 10.20
C THR A 115 16.65 -1.61 11.66
N ASP A 116 17.91 -1.75 12.07
CA ASP A 116 18.35 -1.35 13.42
C ASP A 116 18.29 0.19 13.64
N ILE A 117 18.12 0.96 12.56
CA ILE A 117 18.00 2.42 12.60
C ILE A 117 16.53 2.80 12.58
N ARG A 118 16.10 3.55 13.60
CA ARG A 118 14.71 4.00 13.74
C ARG A 118 14.24 4.76 12.50
N HIS A 119 13.06 4.38 11.99
CA HIS A 119 12.46 4.95 10.76
C HIS A 119 13.30 4.77 9.48
N CYS A 120 14.30 3.88 9.52
CA CYS A 120 15.02 3.43 8.33
C CYS A 120 14.53 2.04 7.96
N TYR A 121 14.26 1.85 6.67
CA TYR A 121 13.67 0.64 6.14
C TYR A 121 14.43 0.15 4.92
N LYS A 122 14.64 -1.17 4.84
CA LYS A 122 15.00 -1.85 3.61
C LYS A 122 13.77 -1.97 2.74
N ILE A 123 13.91 -1.64 1.47
CA ILE A 123 12.84 -1.80 0.49
C ILE A 123 12.86 -3.24 0.02
N GLY A 124 11.75 -3.95 0.26
CA GLY A 124 11.49 -5.26 -0.30
C GLY A 124 10.59 -5.16 -1.52
N ALA A 125 10.78 -6.06 -2.48
CA ALA A 125 9.99 -6.10 -3.70
C ALA A 125 9.85 -7.53 -4.24
N SER A 126 8.70 -7.83 -4.86
CA SER A 126 8.47 -9.11 -5.55
C SER A 126 9.31 -9.25 -6.82
N ASN A 127 9.66 -8.12 -7.46
CA ASN A 127 10.59 -8.06 -8.58
C ASN A 127 11.72 -7.05 -8.32
N PRO A 128 12.80 -7.46 -7.62
CA PRO A 128 13.93 -6.59 -7.30
C PRO A 128 14.61 -5.97 -8.52
N THR A 129 14.71 -6.69 -9.64
CA THR A 129 15.36 -6.20 -10.86
C THR A 129 14.61 -5.00 -11.44
N MET A 130 13.29 -5.08 -11.49
CA MET A 130 12.43 -3.99 -11.95
C MET A 130 12.50 -2.79 -11.00
N VAL A 131 12.40 -3.02 -9.70
CA VAL A 131 12.37 -1.95 -8.69
C VAL A 131 13.70 -1.20 -8.58
N PHE A 132 14.82 -1.92 -8.44
CA PHE A 132 16.12 -1.30 -8.21
C PHE A 132 16.88 -0.97 -9.50
N GLY A 133 16.68 -1.75 -10.57
CA GLY A 133 17.34 -1.56 -11.85
C GLY A 133 16.54 -0.66 -12.80
N GLY A 134 15.26 -0.98 -12.97
CA GLY A 134 14.35 -0.25 -13.87
C GLY A 134 13.95 1.10 -13.30
N TYR A 135 13.22 1.10 -12.19
CA TYR A 135 12.74 2.33 -11.54
C TYR A 135 13.81 3.05 -10.70
N ARG A 136 14.97 2.41 -10.49
CA ARG A 136 16.10 2.96 -9.72
C ARG A 136 15.72 3.39 -8.31
N PHE A 137 14.80 2.67 -7.67
CA PHE A 137 14.50 2.91 -6.27
C PHE A 137 15.74 2.61 -5.42
N PRO A 138 15.93 3.33 -4.30
CA PRO A 138 17.02 3.00 -3.38
C PRO A 138 16.75 1.64 -2.74
N ARG A 139 17.80 1.01 -2.20
CA ARG A 139 17.65 -0.25 -1.44
C ARG A 139 17.14 -0.01 -0.02
N GLU A 140 17.42 1.17 0.52
CA GLU A 140 17.04 1.59 1.85
C GLU A 140 16.53 3.03 1.81
N VAL A 141 15.59 3.33 2.71
CA VAL A 141 14.99 4.65 2.83
C VAL A 141 14.86 5.02 4.29
N GLN A 142 15.25 6.25 4.62
CA GLN A 142 15.00 6.85 5.93
C GLN A 142 13.79 7.77 5.81
N PHE A 143 12.72 7.44 6.54
CA PHE A 143 11.59 8.34 6.68
C PHE A 143 11.98 9.49 7.60
N LYS A 144 11.70 10.72 7.14
CA LYS A 144 12.07 11.97 7.79
C LYS A 144 10.92 12.95 7.64
N THR A 145 10.80 13.84 8.61
CA THR A 145 9.96 15.01 8.50
C THR A 145 10.80 16.26 8.77
N THR A 146 10.41 17.37 8.14
CA THR A 146 10.98 18.69 8.41
C THR A 146 10.35 19.35 9.65
N ASP A 147 9.25 18.80 10.16
CA ASP A 147 8.52 19.33 11.30
C ASP A 147 7.99 18.18 12.17
N GLU A 148 8.50 18.08 13.41
CA GLU A 148 8.19 17.00 14.36
C GLU A 148 6.71 16.94 14.75
N ARG A 149 5.91 17.97 14.45
CA ARG A 149 4.45 17.95 14.64
C ARG A 149 3.75 17.02 13.65
N PHE A 150 4.39 16.66 12.55
CA PHE A 150 3.85 15.73 11.57
C PHE A 150 4.36 14.32 11.84
N ASP A 151 3.45 13.47 12.33
CA ASP A 151 3.76 12.07 12.58
C ASP A 151 4.28 11.37 11.32
N LEU A 152 5.37 10.61 11.50
CA LEU A 152 5.84 9.65 10.52
C LEU A 152 4.90 8.43 10.47
N PRO A 153 4.94 7.67 9.36
CA PRO A 153 4.18 6.44 9.26
C PRO A 153 4.49 5.45 10.40
N ASP A 154 3.46 4.77 10.89
CA ASP A 154 3.57 3.83 12.01
C ASP A 154 4.32 2.56 11.57
N PRO A 155 5.46 2.23 12.22
CA PRO A 155 6.22 1.02 11.88
C PRO A 155 5.40 -0.27 11.99
N ARG A 156 4.41 -0.34 12.89
CA ARG A 156 3.52 -1.51 13.06
C ARG A 156 2.69 -1.77 11.82
N LEU A 157 2.19 -0.71 11.18
CA LEU A 157 1.41 -0.79 9.95
C LEU A 157 2.28 -1.27 8.79
N LEU A 158 3.48 -0.72 8.67
CA LEU A 158 4.45 -1.13 7.64
C LEU A 158 4.84 -2.60 7.79
N LYS A 159 5.06 -3.05 9.03
CA LYS A 159 5.38 -4.44 9.35
C LYS A 159 4.23 -5.39 8.99
N LEU A 160 2.99 -4.99 9.26
CA LEU A 160 1.81 -5.76 8.88
C LEU A 160 1.70 -5.87 7.35
N HIS A 161 1.84 -4.75 6.64
CA HIS A 161 1.87 -4.73 5.17
C HIS A 161 2.96 -5.64 4.61
N ALA A 162 4.18 -5.56 5.14
CA ALA A 162 5.28 -6.42 4.73
C ALA A 162 4.98 -7.92 4.94
N ALA A 163 4.30 -8.27 6.03
CA ALA A 163 3.84 -9.64 6.24
C ALA A 163 2.81 -10.07 5.18
N CYS A 164 1.83 -9.21 4.88
CA CYS A 164 0.86 -9.44 3.81
C CYS A 164 1.54 -9.63 2.44
N CYS A 165 2.48 -8.76 2.06
CA CYS A 165 3.24 -8.90 0.82
C CYS A 165 3.99 -10.22 0.73
N LYS A 166 4.68 -10.60 1.80
CA LYS A 166 5.42 -11.87 1.85
C LYS A 166 4.48 -13.07 1.71
N VAL A 167 3.36 -13.08 2.43
CA VAL A 167 2.37 -14.16 2.34
C VAL A 167 1.79 -14.23 0.93
N ALA A 168 1.33 -13.11 0.37
CA ALA A 168 0.75 -13.06 -0.97
C ALA A 168 1.73 -13.50 -2.06
N TRP A 169 3.00 -13.12 -1.92
CA TRP A 169 4.05 -13.55 -2.84
C TRP A 169 4.39 -15.03 -2.69
N MET A 170 4.59 -15.52 -1.47
CA MET A 170 4.95 -16.93 -1.20
C MET A 170 3.81 -17.90 -1.55
N SER A 171 2.56 -17.47 -1.44
CA SER A 171 1.39 -18.29 -1.80
C SER A 171 1.03 -18.25 -3.29
N GLY A 172 1.67 -17.39 -4.08
CA GLY A 172 1.28 -17.10 -5.46
C GLY A 172 0.01 -16.25 -5.60
N ALA A 173 -0.63 -15.86 -4.49
CA ALA A 173 -1.84 -15.03 -4.50
C ALA A 173 -1.62 -13.63 -5.10
N ALA A 174 -0.39 -13.11 -5.09
CA ALA A 174 -0.04 -11.86 -5.75
C ALA A 174 -0.40 -11.83 -7.24
N GLY A 175 -0.12 -12.92 -7.96
CA GLY A 175 -0.46 -13.03 -9.39
C GLY A 175 -1.97 -13.11 -9.64
N TYR A 176 -2.71 -13.71 -8.71
CA TYR A 176 -4.17 -13.79 -8.79
C TYR A 176 -4.84 -12.44 -8.54
N MET A 177 -4.34 -11.64 -7.59
CA MET A 177 -4.84 -10.28 -7.36
C MET A 177 -4.61 -9.38 -8.58
N ASP A 178 -3.42 -9.43 -9.20
CA ASP A 178 -3.12 -8.71 -10.43
C ASP A 178 -4.09 -9.06 -11.59
N GLU A 179 -4.54 -10.33 -11.65
CA GLU A 179 -5.50 -10.78 -12.66
C GLU A 179 -6.92 -10.28 -12.37
N LEU A 180 -7.33 -10.29 -11.10
CA LEU A 180 -8.63 -9.75 -10.68
C LEU A 180 -8.73 -8.24 -10.94
N ASP A 181 -7.68 -7.48 -10.65
CA ASP A 181 -7.68 -6.03 -10.90
C ASP A 181 -7.74 -5.72 -12.40
N ARG A 182 -7.00 -6.45 -13.25
CA ARG A 182 -7.14 -6.32 -14.72
C ARG A 182 -8.57 -6.59 -15.19
N LYS A 183 -9.20 -7.67 -14.68
CA LYS A 183 -10.60 -8.00 -15.02
C LYS A 183 -11.60 -6.95 -14.52
N ARG A 184 -11.27 -6.24 -13.44
CA ARG A 184 -12.08 -5.14 -12.91
C ARG A 184 -11.95 -3.87 -13.76
N ASP A 185 -10.75 -3.59 -14.26
CA ASP A 185 -10.48 -2.45 -15.13
C ASP A 185 -10.97 -2.67 -16.57
N ASP A 186 -11.11 -3.92 -17.03
CA ASP A 186 -11.77 -4.32 -18.28
C ASP A 186 -13.32 -4.29 -18.19
N TYR A 187 -13.90 -3.73 -17.12
CA TYR A 187 -15.35 -3.52 -17.02
C TYR A 187 -15.80 -2.43 -18.02
N ASP A 188 -16.26 -2.86 -19.20
CA ASP A 188 -17.05 -2.01 -20.10
C ASP A 188 -18.50 -1.97 -19.57
N PRO A 189 -18.99 -0.82 -19.05
CA PRO A 189 -20.36 -0.68 -18.57
C PRO A 189 -21.41 -0.82 -19.68
N TYR A 190 -21.00 -0.98 -20.94
CA TYR A 190 -21.86 -1.17 -22.11
C TYR A 190 -21.79 -2.58 -22.72
N GLU A 191 -20.93 -3.49 -22.24
CA GLU A 191 -21.02 -4.90 -22.62
C GLU A 191 -22.07 -5.63 -21.77
N PRO A 192 -23.07 -6.29 -22.39
CA PRO A 192 -24.08 -7.04 -21.67
C PRO A 192 -23.45 -8.30 -21.06
N VAL A 193 -23.17 -8.26 -19.77
CA VAL A 193 -22.83 -9.45 -18.99
C VAL A 193 -24.09 -10.32 -18.89
N ALA A 194 -24.13 -11.42 -19.65
CA ALA A 194 -25.17 -12.43 -19.48
C ALA A 194 -25.10 -12.96 -18.03
N ALA A 195 -26.22 -12.93 -17.31
CA ALA A 195 -26.31 -13.36 -15.90
C ALA A 195 -25.70 -14.76 -15.64
N ASP A 196 -25.56 -15.56 -16.69
CA ASP A 196 -24.98 -16.90 -16.69
C ASP A 196 -23.46 -16.90 -16.45
N THR A 197 -22.71 -15.85 -16.84
CA THR A 197 -21.25 -15.79 -16.67
C THR A 197 -20.84 -15.50 -15.22
N LEU A 198 -21.59 -14.66 -14.51
CA LEU A 198 -21.37 -14.37 -13.09
C LEU A 198 -21.66 -15.60 -12.21
N SER A 199 -22.69 -16.38 -12.57
CA SER A 199 -23.05 -17.62 -11.90
C SER A 199 -22.00 -18.73 -12.12
N ALA A 200 -21.45 -18.82 -13.33
CA ALA A 200 -20.36 -19.74 -13.65
C ALA A 200 -19.06 -19.41 -12.88
N LEU A 201 -18.69 -18.13 -12.79
CA LEU A 201 -17.51 -17.66 -12.04
C LEU A 201 -17.60 -17.93 -10.53
N LEU A 202 -18.78 -17.81 -9.94
CA LEU A 202 -19.01 -18.15 -8.52
C LEU A 202 -19.02 -19.66 -8.27
N SER A 203 -19.31 -20.46 -9.30
CA SER A 203 -19.35 -21.93 -9.22
C SER A 203 -17.97 -22.60 -9.35
N GLU A 204 -16.99 -21.89 -9.92
CA GLU A 204 -15.61 -22.37 -10.08
C GLU A 204 -14.68 -22.01 -8.91
N LEU A 205 -15.16 -21.27 -7.90
CA LEU A 205 -14.41 -21.03 -6.68
C LEU A 205 -14.18 -22.36 -5.94
N PRO A 206 -12.93 -22.78 -5.68
CA PRO A 206 -12.66 -23.97 -4.90
C PRO A 206 -13.19 -23.78 -3.48
N THR A 207 -14.19 -24.58 -3.11
CA THR A 207 -14.67 -24.71 -1.74
C THR A 207 -13.68 -25.57 -0.94
N ALA A 208 -12.46 -25.06 -0.73
CA ALA A 208 -11.47 -25.70 0.13
C ALA A 208 -11.07 -24.73 1.26
N PRO A 209 -10.93 -25.23 2.50
CA PRO A 209 -10.92 -24.40 3.67
C PRO A 209 -9.62 -23.61 3.78
N VAL A 210 -9.77 -22.33 4.10
CA VAL A 210 -8.71 -21.38 4.45
C VAL A 210 -7.81 -21.88 5.60
N ASP A 211 -8.19 -22.97 6.29
CA ASP A 211 -7.43 -23.64 7.36
C ASP A 211 -6.10 -24.28 6.93
N MET A 212 -5.93 -24.68 5.66
CA MET A 212 -4.69 -25.34 5.24
C MET A 212 -3.51 -24.38 5.05
N ALA A 213 -3.80 -23.10 4.72
CA ALA A 213 -2.77 -22.06 4.63
C ALA A 213 -2.37 -21.53 6.02
N LEU A 214 -3.29 -21.55 7.00
CA LEU A 214 -3.01 -21.13 8.38
C LEU A 214 -2.14 -22.15 9.15
N SER A 215 -2.27 -23.44 8.86
CA SER A 215 -1.52 -24.50 9.55
C SER A 215 -0.03 -24.55 9.16
N GLN A 216 0.36 -24.03 8.00
CA GLN A 216 1.77 -23.88 7.62
C GLN A 216 2.46 -22.65 8.23
N LEU A 217 1.69 -21.66 8.70
CA LEU A 217 2.20 -20.44 9.34
C LEU A 217 2.42 -20.58 10.86
N ILE A 218 1.87 -21.62 11.50
CA ILE A 218 2.03 -21.89 12.94
C ILE A 218 3.20 -22.84 13.23
N ALA A 219 3.85 -23.40 12.20
CA ALA A 219 4.93 -24.39 12.33
C ALA A 219 6.35 -23.83 12.12
N VAL A 220 6.57 -22.52 12.29
CA VAL A 220 7.91 -21.88 12.30
C VAL A 220 8.09 -21.06 13.57
#